data_AF-A0AAP5ENR9-F1
#
_entry.id   AF-A0AAP5ENR9-F1
#
_cell.length_a   1.000
_cell.length_b   1.000
_cell.length_c   1.000
_cell.angle_alpha   90.00
_cell.angle_beta   90.00
_cell.angle_gamma   90.00
#
_symmetry.space_group_name_H-M   'P 1'
#
loop_
_entity.id
_entity.type
_entity.pdbx_description
1 polymer ?
#
loop_
_entity_poly.entity_id
_entity_poly.type
_entity_poly.pdbx_seq_one_letter_code
_entity_poly.pdbx_strand_id
1 'polypeptide(L)'
;MLMTRTQPGCSEGCVVLPPEVITALKNLYIVSSALAQRGTHAQEIRDSQWRAMFQRAHEAKTALDQHEGRAETHAIVLLRQMTKACQGLVDRHAARQEIPFAVWREVGRLGHDAYEWVNLNVPRRRGTDA
;
A
#
# COMPACT_ATOMS: atom_id res chain seq x y z
N MET A 1 14.36 -46.94 -3.31
CA MET A 1 14.79 -45.82 -4.17
C MET A 1 13.76 -44.71 -4.06
N LEU A 2 14.22 -43.50 -3.76
CA LEU A 2 13.45 -42.34 -3.33
C LEU A 2 12.40 -41.91 -4.37
N MET A 3 11.18 -41.67 -3.89
CA MET A 3 10.17 -40.90 -4.61
C MET A 3 10.65 -39.47 -4.81
N THR A 4 10.80 -39.07 -6.06
CA THR A 4 11.08 -37.70 -6.48
C THR A 4 9.89 -36.83 -6.07
N ARG A 5 10.06 -36.02 -5.02
CA ARG A 5 9.15 -34.92 -4.71
C ARG A 5 9.26 -33.91 -5.84
N THR A 6 8.26 -33.87 -6.70
CA THR A 6 8.00 -32.78 -7.62
C THR A 6 7.91 -31.50 -6.77
N GLN A 7 8.93 -30.63 -6.90
CA GLN A 7 8.80 -29.24 -6.47
C GLN A 7 7.54 -28.67 -7.12
N PRO A 8 6.70 -27.91 -6.40
CA PRO A 8 5.73 -27.06 -7.09
C PRO A 8 6.57 -26.08 -7.89
N GLY A 9 6.67 -26.33 -9.20
CA GLY A 9 7.18 -25.38 -10.15
C GLY A 9 6.37 -24.10 -9.96
N CYS A 10 7.08 -22.97 -9.93
CA CYS A 10 6.49 -21.66 -10.12
C CYS A 10 5.79 -21.66 -11.48
N SER A 11 4.54 -22.13 -11.51
CA SER A 11 3.76 -22.38 -12.72
C SER A 11 2.36 -21.83 -12.52
N GLU A 12 2.31 -20.56 -12.13
CA GLU A 12 1.22 -19.63 -12.33
C GLU A 12 1.86 -18.25 -12.22
N GLY A 13 1.64 -17.41 -13.24
CA GLY A 13 2.46 -16.25 -13.57
C GLY A 13 3.04 -15.54 -12.35
N CYS A 14 4.36 -15.60 -12.22
CA CYS A 14 5.09 -14.77 -11.27
C CYS A 14 4.87 -13.33 -11.75
N VAL A 15 3.80 -12.70 -11.27
CA VAL A 15 3.46 -11.31 -11.59
C VAL A 15 4.57 -10.48 -10.98
N VAL A 16 5.61 -10.21 -11.78
CA VAL A 16 6.67 -9.29 -11.42
C VAL A 16 6.02 -7.93 -11.37
N LEU A 17 5.78 -7.48 -10.15
CA LEU A 17 5.22 -6.16 -9.92
C LEU A 17 6.20 -5.12 -10.45
N PRO A 18 5.67 -4.04 -11.05
CA PRO A 18 6.49 -2.88 -11.35
C PRO A 18 7.12 -2.35 -10.04
N PRO A 19 8.45 -2.18 -9.95
CA PRO A 19 9.14 -1.65 -8.77
C PRO A 19 8.57 -0.31 -8.26
N GLU A 20 8.06 0.51 -9.18
CA GLU A 20 7.38 1.77 -8.94
C GLU A 20 6.08 1.58 -8.14
N VAL A 21 5.26 0.56 -8.45
CA VAL A 21 4.03 0.23 -7.72
C VAL A 21 4.35 -0.25 -6.31
N ILE A 22 5.37 -1.09 -6.16
CA ILE A 22 5.81 -1.57 -4.83
C ILE A 22 6.28 -0.38 -3.98
N THR A 23 7.07 0.51 -4.57
CA THR A 23 7.62 1.69 -3.88
C THR A 23 6.50 2.64 -3.48
N ALA A 24 5.56 2.92 -4.38
CA ALA A 24 4.38 3.72 -4.09
C ALA A 24 3.54 3.13 -2.95
N LEU A 25 3.30 1.82 -2.97
CA LEU A 25 2.54 1.11 -1.94
C LEU A 25 3.22 1.19 -0.57
N LYS A 26 4.53 0.95 -0.49
CA LYS A 26 5.31 1.08 0.76
C LYS A 26 5.29 2.51 1.31
N ASN A 27 5.50 3.49 0.44
CA ASN A 27 5.54 4.89 0.82
C ASN A 27 4.17 5.36 1.35
N LEU A 28 3.09 4.98 0.67
CA LEU A 28 1.73 5.30 1.10
C LEU A 28 1.38 4.58 2.40
N TYR A 29 1.78 3.31 2.57
CA TYR A 29 1.61 2.56 3.82
C TYR A 29 2.22 3.26 5.04
N ILE A 30 3.47 3.71 4.93
CA ILE A 30 4.19 4.33 6.05
C ILE A 30 3.44 5.58 6.54
N VAL A 31 3.08 6.47 5.61
CA VAL A 31 2.41 7.71 5.97
C VAL A 31 0.98 7.45 6.43
N SER A 32 0.23 6.61 5.71
CA SER A 32 -1.17 6.30 6.05
C SER A 32 -1.32 5.65 7.42
N SER A 33 -0.45 4.72 7.77
CA SER A 33 -0.48 4.06 9.09
C SER A 33 -0.14 5.03 10.21
N ALA A 34 0.86 5.89 10.04
CA ALA A 34 1.24 6.88 11.05
C ALA A 34 0.11 7.90 11.31
N LEU A 35 -0.58 8.36 10.26
CA LEU A 35 -1.72 9.27 10.42
C LEU A 35 -2.95 8.55 10.99
N ALA A 36 -3.23 7.32 10.54
CA ALA A 36 -4.31 6.51 11.08
C ALA A 36 -4.18 6.28 12.58
N GLN A 37 -2.96 5.99 13.06
CA GLN A 37 -2.68 5.80 14.47
C GLN A 37 -2.98 7.09 15.27
N ARG A 38 -2.49 8.24 14.78
CA ARG A 38 -2.78 9.54 15.43
C ARG A 38 -4.27 9.86 15.44
N GLY A 39 -4.94 9.72 14.30
CA GLY A 39 -6.37 10.00 14.17
C GLY A 39 -7.24 9.09 15.05
N THR A 40 -6.88 7.82 15.16
CA THR A 40 -7.54 6.83 16.05
C THR A 40 -7.43 7.24 17.52
N HIS A 41 -6.32 7.88 17.91
CA HIS A 41 -6.07 8.35 19.28
C HIS A 41 -6.41 9.83 19.49
N ALA A 42 -7.11 10.48 18.55
CA ALA A 42 -7.42 11.91 18.58
C ALA A 42 -6.20 12.81 18.83
N GLN A 43 -5.02 12.36 18.40
CA GLN A 43 -3.78 13.13 18.50
C GLN A 43 -3.71 14.14 17.36
N GLU A 44 -3.08 15.28 17.64
CA GLU A 44 -2.83 16.30 16.62
C GLU A 44 -2.04 15.72 15.44
N ILE A 45 -2.52 16.01 14.22
CA ILE A 45 -1.84 15.73 12.96
C ILE A 45 -1.43 17.08 12.37
N ARG A 46 -0.12 17.31 12.31
CA ARG A 46 0.46 18.56 11.84
C ARG A 46 0.28 18.71 10.32
N ASP A 47 0.23 19.94 9.83
CA ASP A 47 0.12 20.24 8.40
C ASP A 47 1.19 19.56 7.54
N SER A 48 2.41 19.40 8.05
CA SER A 48 3.47 18.68 7.34
C SER A 48 3.14 17.21 7.11
N GLN A 49 2.42 16.58 8.04
CA GLN A 49 1.97 15.20 7.95
C GLN A 49 0.81 15.07 6.95
N TRP A 50 -0.09 16.05 6.93
CA TRP A 50 -1.14 16.17 5.92
C TRP A 50 -0.60 16.34 4.51
N ARG A 51 0.38 17.24 4.33
CA ARG A 51 1.09 17.41 3.06
C ARG A 51 1.82 16.14 2.62
N ALA A 52 2.43 15.41 3.56
CA ALA A 52 3.06 14.14 3.25
C ALA A 52 2.03 13.11 2.73
N MET A 53 0.86 13.01 3.36
CA MET A 53 -0.22 12.13 2.91
C MET A 53 -0.67 12.48 1.49
N PHE A 54 -0.94 13.76 1.24
CA PHE A 54 -1.33 14.24 -0.08
C PHE A 54 -0.29 13.88 -1.14
N GLN A 55 0.99 14.16 -0.88
CA GLN A 55 2.08 13.89 -1.81
C GLN A 55 2.20 12.39 -2.12
N ARG A 56 2.17 11.52 -1.10
CA ARG A 56 2.30 10.07 -1.32
C ARG A 56 1.08 9.47 -2.02
N ALA A 57 -0.12 9.98 -1.72
CA ALA A 57 -1.32 9.56 -2.43
C ALA A 57 -1.33 10.02 -3.90
N HIS A 58 -0.76 11.20 -4.19
CA HIS A 58 -0.58 11.68 -5.55
C HIS A 58 0.44 10.82 -6.32
N GLU A 59 1.61 10.54 -5.74
CA GLU A 59 2.62 9.66 -6.34
C GLU A 59 2.07 8.25 -6.61
N ALA A 60 1.29 7.70 -5.67
CA ALA A 60 0.64 6.42 -5.83
C ALA A 60 -0.38 6.41 -6.97
N LYS A 61 -1.17 7.48 -7.10
CA LYS A 61 -2.06 7.66 -8.25
C LYS A 61 -1.27 7.71 -9.56
N THR A 62 -0.21 8.50 -9.64
CA THR A 62 0.63 8.59 -10.83
C THR A 62 1.23 7.24 -11.22
N ALA A 63 1.69 6.45 -10.25
CA ALA A 63 2.18 5.09 -10.50
C ALA A 63 1.05 4.19 -11.05
N LEU A 64 -0.17 4.30 -10.53
CA LEU A 64 -1.32 3.54 -11.05
C LEU A 64 -1.69 3.95 -12.47
N ASP A 65 -1.73 5.25 -12.77
CA ASP A 65 -2.09 5.79 -14.08
C ASP A 65 -1.09 5.34 -15.16
N GLN A 66 0.20 5.23 -14.82
CA GLN A 66 1.24 4.69 -15.72
C GLN A 66 1.05 3.20 -16.07
N HIS A 67 0.23 2.48 -15.31
CA HIS A 67 -0.08 1.07 -15.52
C HIS A 67 -1.52 0.82 -15.97
N GLU A 68 -2.24 1.87 -16.37
CA GLU A 68 -3.56 1.75 -16.97
C GLU A 68 -3.50 0.84 -18.22
N GLY A 69 -4.29 -0.23 -18.24
CA GLY A 69 -4.31 -1.24 -19.31
C GLY A 69 -3.46 -2.50 -19.07
N ARG A 70 -2.71 -2.61 -17.97
CA ARG A 70 -2.08 -3.88 -17.56
C ARG A 70 -3.07 -4.78 -16.81
N ALA A 71 -2.80 -6.09 -16.80
CA ALA A 71 -3.58 -7.05 -16.02
C ALA A 71 -3.63 -6.61 -14.54
N GLU A 72 -4.84 -6.59 -13.99
CA GLU A 72 -5.06 -6.10 -12.63
C GLU A 72 -4.49 -7.11 -11.62
N THR A 73 -3.39 -6.73 -10.99
CA THR A 73 -2.74 -7.53 -9.95
C THR A 73 -3.35 -7.19 -8.60
N HIS A 74 -3.31 -8.11 -7.64
CA HIS A 74 -3.80 -7.83 -6.29
C HIS A 74 -3.12 -6.60 -5.66
N ALA A 75 -1.84 -6.35 -5.97
CA ALA A 75 -1.13 -5.15 -5.52
C ALA A 75 -1.71 -3.85 -6.09
N ILE A 76 -2.09 -3.86 -7.38
CA ILE A 76 -2.70 -2.71 -8.05
C ILE A 76 -4.05 -2.42 -7.41
N VAL A 77 -4.85 -3.46 -7.11
CA VAL A 77 -6.12 -3.31 -6.39
C VAL A 77 -5.91 -2.67 -5.02
N LEU A 78 -4.98 -3.20 -4.22
CA LEU A 78 -4.66 -2.67 -2.88
C LEU A 78 -4.16 -1.22 -2.96
N LEU A 79 -3.23 -0.93 -3.87
CA LEU A 79 -2.70 0.43 -4.07
C LEU A 79 -3.82 1.40 -4.45
N ARG A 80 -4.75 1.00 -5.33
CA ARG A 80 -5.89 1.83 -5.73
C ARG A 80 -6.84 2.09 -4.56
N GLN A 81 -7.16 1.05 -3.77
CA GLN A 81 -8.00 1.19 -2.58
C GLN A 81 -7.37 2.13 -1.55
N MET A 82 -6.10 1.95 -1.23
CA MET A 82 -5.36 2.83 -0.32
C MET A 82 -5.29 4.26 -0.84
N THR A 83 -4.94 4.44 -2.11
CA THR A 83 -4.84 5.77 -2.74
C THR A 83 -6.16 6.52 -2.61
N LYS A 84 -7.28 5.86 -2.92
CA LYS A 84 -8.63 6.43 -2.79
C LYS A 84 -8.98 6.77 -1.35
N ALA A 85 -8.67 5.88 -0.40
CA ALA A 85 -8.94 6.12 1.02
C ALA A 85 -8.13 7.31 1.56
N CYS A 86 -6.85 7.39 1.22
CA CYS A 86 -5.97 8.50 1.61
C CYS A 86 -6.39 9.82 0.97
N GLN A 87 -6.74 9.83 -0.32
CA GLN A 87 -7.26 11.03 -1.00
C GLN A 87 -8.54 11.53 -0.33
N GLY A 88 -9.52 10.65 -0.11
CA GLY A 88 -10.76 11.02 0.57
C GLY A 88 -10.54 11.50 2.01
N LEU A 89 -9.42 11.16 2.64
CA LEU A 89 -9.05 11.62 3.97
C LEU A 89 -8.43 13.02 3.90
N VAL A 90 -7.53 13.26 2.93
CA VAL A 90 -6.98 14.59 2.65
C VAL A 90 -8.07 15.57 2.23
N ASP A 91 -9.02 15.15 1.40
CA ASP A 91 -10.13 15.99 0.93
C ASP A 91 -11.01 16.46 2.10
N ARG A 92 -11.33 15.55 3.03
CA ARG A 92 -12.06 15.90 4.26
C ARG A 92 -11.29 16.90 5.11
N HIS A 93 -9.98 16.69 5.28
CA HIS A 93 -9.13 17.62 6.00
C HIS A 93 -9.11 19.01 5.34
N ALA A 94 -8.94 19.08 4.02
CA ALA A 94 -8.96 20.34 3.27
C ALA A 94 -10.31 21.06 3.39
N ALA A 95 -11.41 20.31 3.38
CA ALA A 95 -12.76 20.82 3.60
C ALA A 95 -13.07 21.14 5.08
N ARG A 96 -12.11 20.95 6.00
CA ARG A 96 -12.27 21.09 7.46
C ARG A 96 -13.44 20.26 8.02
N GLN A 97 -13.72 19.13 7.38
CA GLN A 97 -14.72 18.19 7.82
C GLN A 97 -14.17 17.33 8.96
N GLU A 98 -15.05 16.99 9.90
CA GLU A 98 -14.74 15.96 10.90
C GLU A 98 -14.41 14.64 10.19
N ILE A 99 -13.37 13.96 10.67
CA ILE A 99 -12.96 12.65 10.16
C ILE A 99 -13.35 11.60 11.19
N PRO A 100 -14.42 10.81 10.94
CA PRO A 100 -14.88 9.80 11.88
C PRO A 100 -13.83 8.74 12.15
N PHE A 101 -13.84 8.20 13.37
CA PHE A 101 -12.97 7.08 13.78
C PHE A 101 -12.96 5.91 12.77
N ALA A 102 -14.12 5.58 12.20
CA ALA A 102 -14.24 4.50 11.21
C ALA A 102 -13.38 4.72 9.97
N VAL A 103 -13.18 5.99 9.55
CA VAL A 103 -12.32 6.34 8.41
C VAL A 103 -10.85 6.11 8.75
N TRP A 104 -10.42 6.50 9.95
CA TRP A 104 -9.06 6.24 10.43
C TRP A 104 -8.75 4.75 10.53
N ARG A 105 -9.68 3.99 11.10
CA ARG A 105 -9.58 2.53 11.20
C ARG A 105 -9.46 1.88 9.83
N GLU A 106 -10.24 2.31 8.85
CA GLU A 106 -10.20 1.76 7.50
C GLU A 106 -8.87 2.05 6.80
N VAL A 107 -8.33 3.26 6.94
CA VAL A 107 -7.00 3.60 6.41
C VAL A 107 -5.92 2.74 7.06
N GLY A 108 -5.99 2.54 8.38
CA GLY A 108 -5.08 1.64 9.09
C GLY A 108 -5.17 0.19 8.61
N ARG A 109 -6.39 -0.33 8.41
CA ARG A 109 -6.64 -1.69 7.90
C ARG A 109 -6.06 -1.88 6.50
N LEU A 110 -6.37 -0.98 5.57
CA LEU A 110 -5.85 -1.04 4.19
C LEU A 110 -4.32 -0.92 4.15
N GLY A 111 -3.74 -0.09 5.02
CA GLY A 111 -2.29 -0.02 5.20
C GLY A 111 -1.70 -1.36 5.64
N HIS A 112 -2.28 -1.99 6.65
CA HIS A 112 -1.83 -3.30 7.13
C HIS A 112 -1.93 -4.38 6.05
N ASP A 113 -3.07 -4.47 5.36
CA ASP A 113 -3.27 -5.46 4.28
C ASP A 113 -2.22 -5.30 3.16
N ALA A 114 -1.90 -4.05 2.81
CA ALA A 114 -0.84 -3.77 1.85
C ALA A 114 0.56 -4.12 2.34
N TYR A 115 0.85 -3.87 3.63
CA TYR A 115 2.14 -4.26 4.23
C TYR A 115 2.32 -5.77 4.23
N GLU A 116 1.31 -6.53 4.68
CA GLU A 116 1.33 -7.99 4.66
C GLU A 116 1.56 -8.49 3.24
N TRP A 117 0.80 -7.94 2.28
CA TRP A 117 0.94 -8.34 0.90
C TRP A 117 2.35 -8.07 0.34
N VAL A 118 2.93 -6.89 0.57
CA VAL A 118 4.27 -6.55 0.10
C VAL A 118 5.36 -7.38 0.77
N ASN A 119 5.28 -7.64 2.09
CA ASN A 119 6.33 -8.40 2.77
C ASN A 119 6.25 -9.91 2.53
N LEU A 120 5.05 -10.45 2.31
CA LEU A 120 4.86 -11.87 2.02
C LEU A 120 5.18 -12.21 0.56
N ASN A 121 5.02 -11.26 -0.37
CA ASN A 121 5.16 -11.52 -1.82
C ASN A 121 6.41 -10.88 -2.47
N VAL A 122 7.20 -10.07 -1.77
CA VAL A 122 8.54 -9.72 -2.26
C VAL A 122 9.42 -10.96 -2.17
N PRO A 123 10.00 -11.46 -3.28
CA PRO A 123 10.97 -12.54 -3.21
C PRO A 123 12.08 -12.11 -2.26
N ARG A 124 12.18 -12.76 -1.09
CA ARG A 124 13.40 -12.67 -0.29
C ARG A 124 14.50 -13.10 -1.25
N ARG A 125 15.39 -12.18 -1.63
CA ARG A 125 16.70 -12.59 -2.15
C ARG A 125 17.28 -13.47 -1.05
N ARG A 126 17.15 -14.79 -1.19
CA ARG A 126 17.98 -15.72 -0.43
C ARG A 126 19.39 -15.27 -0.77
N GLY A 127 20.11 -14.83 0.25
CA GLY A 127 21.51 -14.48 0.11
C GLY A 127 22.19 -15.60 -0.66
N THR A 128 22.89 -15.21 -1.71
CA THR A 128 23.96 -16.03 -2.24
C THR A 128 25.03 -16.04 -1.14
N ASP A 129 24.86 -16.91 -0.15
CA ASP A 129 25.98 -17.34 0.68
C ASP A 129 26.83 -18.21 -0.23
N ALA A 130 27.84 -17.58 -0.83
CA ALA A 130 28.98 -18.21 -1.47
C ALA A 130 30.22 -17.93 -0.62
#